data_AF-A0A2D8EUY7-F1
#
_entry.id   AF-A0A2D8EUY7-F1
#
_cell.length_a   1.000
_cell.length_b   1.000
_cell.length_c   1.000
_cell.angle_alpha   90.00
_cell.angle_beta   90.00
_cell.angle_gamma   90.00
#
_symmetry.space_group_name_H-M   'P 1'
#
loop_
_entity.id
_entity.type
_entity.pdbx_description
1 polymer ?
#
loop_
_entity_poly.entity_id
_entity_poly.type
_entity_poly.pdbx_seq_one_letter_code
_entity_poly.pdbx_strand_id
1 'polypeptide(L)'
;MDRYFYFRTVSTLGDDDDSNDSLLVPVDKIISFQVAGDNIVTVFYEPVTFIETSNGPINTQQTDITTKGSSGHRVVKALCEATNEGPHSDGIVTIADDVTGTYLTGDITACGSIVNTSLLADQGA
;
A
#
# COMPACT_ATOMS: atom_id res chain seq x y z
N MET A 1 5.88 13.03 -15.99
CA MET A 1 4.54 12.70 -15.48
C MET A 1 4.77 11.95 -14.20
N ASP A 2 4.11 12.36 -13.13
CA ASP A 2 4.26 11.73 -11.83
C ASP A 2 3.61 10.34 -11.87
N ARG A 3 4.18 9.41 -11.11
CA ARG A 3 3.71 8.02 -11.05
C ARG A 3 3.08 7.74 -9.71
N TYR A 4 2.04 6.93 -9.74
CA TYR A 4 1.25 6.59 -8.57
C TYR A 4 1.02 5.09 -8.50
N PHE A 5 1.14 4.53 -7.30
CA PHE A 5 0.73 3.16 -7.00
C PHE A 5 -0.71 3.15 -6.52
N TYR A 6 -1.53 2.31 -7.14
CA TYR A 6 -2.92 2.14 -6.79
C TYR A 6 -3.14 0.83 -6.03
N PHE A 7 -3.89 0.93 -4.93
CA PHE A 7 -4.27 -0.16 -4.04
C PHE A 7 -5.79 -0.12 -3.81
N ARG A 8 -6.45 -1.28 -3.87
CA ARG A 8 -7.86 -1.42 -3.54
C ARG A 8 -8.14 -2.78 -2.89
N THR A 9 -8.69 -2.76 -1.68
CA THR A 9 -8.94 -3.93 -0.81
C THR A 9 -10.34 -4.53 -0.97
N VAL A 10 -11.29 -3.74 -1.45
CA VAL A 10 -12.70 -4.13 -1.49
C VAL A 10 -12.98 -4.97 -2.72
N SER A 11 -13.85 -5.96 -2.60
CA SER A 11 -14.24 -6.84 -3.73
C SER A 11 -15.60 -6.47 -4.34
N THR A 12 -16.31 -5.50 -3.75
CA THR A 12 -17.60 -5.00 -4.24
C THR A 12 -17.40 -3.76 -5.10
N LEU A 13 -18.07 -3.73 -6.25
CA LEU A 13 -18.06 -2.57 -7.13
C LEU A 13 -18.81 -1.38 -6.49
N GLY A 14 -18.14 -0.24 -6.35
CA GLY A 14 -18.72 1.00 -5.84
C GLY A 14 -18.49 1.26 -4.34
N ASP A 15 -17.94 0.29 -3.62
CA ASP A 15 -17.50 0.43 -2.23
C ASP A 15 -16.01 0.84 -2.23
N ASP A 16 -15.69 2.01 -2.80
CA ASP A 16 -14.34 2.61 -2.74
C ASP A 16 -14.32 3.97 -2.02
N ASP A 17 -15.32 4.22 -1.20
CA ASP A 17 -15.56 5.50 -0.53
C ASP A 17 -15.06 5.56 0.93
N ASP A 18 -14.62 4.44 1.53
CA ASP A 18 -13.90 4.49 2.81
C ASP A 18 -12.40 4.78 2.62
N SER A 19 -11.85 5.45 3.62
CA SER A 19 -10.41 5.69 3.77
C SER A 19 -9.53 4.44 3.69
N ASN A 20 -10.04 3.25 3.98
CA ASN A 20 -9.27 1.99 3.96
C ASN A 20 -9.59 1.10 2.74
N ASP A 21 -10.44 1.57 1.83
CA ASP A 21 -10.93 0.80 0.70
C ASP A 21 -10.06 0.96 -0.55
N SER A 22 -9.62 2.19 -0.81
CA SER A 22 -8.73 2.48 -1.93
C SER A 22 -7.71 3.57 -1.59
N LEU A 23 -6.53 3.48 -2.19
CA LEU A 23 -5.46 4.43 -1.98
C LEU A 23 -4.60 4.61 -3.24
N LEU A 24 -4.25 5.87 -3.50
CA LEU A 24 -3.30 6.25 -4.53
C LEU A 24 -2.07 6.89 -3.86
N VAL A 25 -0.90 6.27 -4.00
CA VAL A 25 0.34 6.72 -3.37
C VAL A 25 1.31 7.22 -4.44
N PRO A 26 1.81 8.46 -4.37
CA PRO A 26 2.89 8.91 -5.24
C PRO A 26 4.14 8.03 -5.05
N VAL A 27 4.74 7.60 -6.15
CA VAL A 27 5.91 6.70 -6.10
C VAL A 27 7.11 7.37 -5.40
N ASP A 28 7.23 8.69 -5.48
CA ASP A 28 8.26 9.48 -4.79
C ASP A 28 8.04 9.60 -3.26
N LYS A 29 6.88 9.17 -2.77
CA LYS A 29 6.52 9.13 -1.34
C LYS A 29 6.66 7.75 -0.72
N ILE A 30 7.02 6.74 -1.49
CA ILE A 30 7.31 5.40 -0.97
C ILE A 30 8.66 5.45 -0.23
N ILE A 31 8.65 4.96 1.01
CA ILE A 31 9.82 4.93 1.89
C ILE A 31 10.52 3.59 1.78
N SER A 32 9.77 2.48 1.88
CA SER A 32 10.34 1.14 1.89
C SER A 32 9.33 0.04 1.56
N PHE A 33 9.86 -1.13 1.18
CA PHE A 33 9.13 -2.39 1.08
C PHE A 33 9.74 -3.40 2.05
N GLN A 34 8.90 -4.10 2.81
CA GLN A 34 9.34 -5.10 3.80
C GLN A 34 8.57 -6.40 3.63
N VAL A 35 9.28 -7.53 3.60
CA VAL A 35 8.63 -8.83 3.81
C VAL A 35 8.32 -8.96 5.31
N ALA A 36 7.05 -8.83 5.69
CA ALA A 36 6.60 -8.76 7.08
C ALA A 36 6.13 -10.10 7.65
N GLY A 37 6.00 -11.12 6.79
CA GLY A 37 5.68 -12.49 7.17
C GLY A 37 5.78 -13.42 5.97
N ASP A 38 5.43 -14.70 6.16
CA ASP A 38 5.52 -15.71 5.10
C ASP A 38 4.78 -15.30 3.84
N ASN A 39 3.62 -14.67 3.99
CA ASN A 39 2.74 -14.31 2.89
C ASN A 39 2.43 -12.79 2.85
N ILE A 40 3.22 -11.95 3.51
CA ILE A 40 2.90 -10.52 3.65
C ILE A 40 4.10 -9.68 3.21
N VAL A 41 3.83 -8.73 2.31
CA VAL A 41 4.75 -7.62 1.98
C VAL A 41 4.08 -6.31 2.38
N THR A 42 4.73 -5.54 3.24
CA THR A 42 4.26 -4.23 3.67
C THR A 42 4.95 -3.14 2.86
N VAL A 43 4.17 -2.21 2.33
CA VAL A 43 4.62 -1.00 1.65
C VAL A 43 4.45 0.17 2.61
N PHE A 44 5.54 0.88 2.90
CA PHE A 44 5.53 2.08 3.75
C PHE A 44 5.70 3.34 2.90
N TYR A 45 4.95 4.39 3.24
CA TYR A 45 4.99 5.67 2.54
C TYR A 45 4.86 6.84 3.51
N GLU A 46 5.24 8.03 3.04
CA GLU A 46 5.12 9.25 3.82
C GLU A 46 3.66 9.45 4.29
N PRO A 47 3.45 9.72 5.58
CA PRO A 47 2.12 9.92 6.11
C PRO A 47 1.54 11.26 5.66
N VAL A 48 0.25 11.26 5.31
CA VAL A 48 -0.51 12.45 4.93
C VAL A 48 -0.93 13.28 6.15
N THR A 49 -1.14 12.63 7.29
CA THR A 49 -1.57 13.27 8.55
C THR A 49 -0.53 13.06 9.63
N PHE A 50 -0.24 14.12 10.38
CA PHE A 50 0.67 14.11 11.52
C PHE A 50 -0.12 14.34 12.81
N ILE A 51 -0.08 13.39 13.76
CA ILE A 51 -0.52 13.65 15.14
C ILE A 51 0.70 13.84 16.02
N GLU A 52 0.79 15.02 16.62
CA GLU A 52 1.74 15.29 17.69
C GLU A 52 1.28 14.60 18.98
N THR A 53 2.14 13.77 19.57
CA THR A 53 1.93 13.21 20.91
C THR A 53 3.06 13.63 21.83
N SER A 54 2.85 13.48 23.15
CA SER A 54 3.91 13.70 24.16
C SER A 54 5.16 12.85 23.94
N ASN A 55 5.04 11.75 23.17
CA ASN A 55 6.13 10.82 22.84
C ASN A 55 6.69 11.03 21.43
N GLY A 56 6.29 12.10 20.73
CA GLY A 56 6.63 12.38 19.34
C GLY A 56 5.53 11.99 18.35
N PRO A 57 5.72 12.28 17.06
CA PRO A 57 4.70 12.02 16.04
C PRO A 57 4.48 10.52 15.82
N ILE A 58 3.22 10.06 15.85
CA ILE A 58 2.85 8.67 15.51
C ILE A 58 2.17 8.63 14.15
N ASN A 59 2.94 8.33 13.11
CA ASN A 59 2.44 8.37 11.74
C ASN A 59 2.95 7.17 10.94
N THR A 60 2.32 6.01 11.10
CA THR A 60 2.60 4.85 10.25
C THR A 60 1.48 4.74 9.23
N GLN A 61 1.77 5.11 7.99
CA GLN A 61 0.90 4.75 6.87
C GLN A 61 1.55 3.61 6.09
N GLN A 62 0.76 2.56 5.89
CA GLN A 62 1.23 1.36 5.22
C GLN A 62 0.10 0.67 4.49
N THR A 63 0.48 -0.10 3.47
CA THR A 63 -0.40 -1.06 2.82
C THR A 63 0.24 -2.43 2.84
N ASP A 64 -0.49 -3.43 3.32
CA ASP A 64 -0.08 -4.82 3.26
C ASP A 64 -0.58 -5.47 1.96
N ILE A 65 0.31 -6.21 1.31
CA ILE A 65 0.03 -7.01 0.12
C ILE A 65 0.11 -8.48 0.51
N THR A 66 -0.96 -9.22 0.22
CA THR A 66 -0.97 -10.67 0.43
C THR A 66 -0.31 -11.35 -0.77
N THR A 67 0.66 -12.19 -0.48
CA THR A 67 1.45 -12.90 -1.49
C THR A 67 1.17 -14.41 -1.48
N LYS A 68 1.42 -15.04 -2.61
CA LYS A 68 1.25 -16.48 -2.79
C LYS A 68 2.34 -17.26 -2.05
N GLY A 69 2.07 -17.72 -0.83
CA GLY A 69 3.08 -18.43 -0.03
C GLY A 69 4.32 -17.55 0.20
N SER A 70 5.51 -18.17 0.26
CA SER A 70 6.80 -17.51 0.52
C SER A 70 7.39 -16.70 -0.65
N SER A 71 6.53 -16.02 -1.40
CA SER A 71 6.86 -15.28 -2.62
C SER A 71 7.20 -13.81 -2.38
N GLY A 72 7.26 -13.37 -1.12
CA GLY A 72 7.47 -11.96 -0.75
C GLY A 72 8.68 -11.31 -1.43
N HIS A 73 9.81 -12.02 -1.56
CA HIS A 73 10.99 -11.47 -2.24
C HIS A 73 10.74 -11.16 -3.74
N ARG A 74 9.91 -11.96 -4.42
CA ARG A 74 9.55 -11.73 -5.84
C ARG A 74 8.60 -10.55 -5.98
N VAL A 75 7.67 -10.40 -5.04
CA VAL A 75 6.77 -9.25 -4.98
C VAL A 75 7.55 -7.96 -4.70
N VAL A 76 8.49 -7.96 -3.75
CA VAL A 76 9.39 -6.82 -3.50
C VAL A 76 10.20 -6.46 -4.75
N LYS A 77 10.74 -7.47 -5.47
CA LYS A 77 11.43 -7.22 -6.73
C LYS A 77 10.52 -6.54 -7.76
N ALA A 78 9.30 -7.04 -7.95
CA ALA A 78 8.33 -6.45 -8.89
C ALA A 78 7.98 -5.00 -8.51
N LEU A 79 7.79 -4.72 -7.21
CA LEU A 79 7.56 -3.35 -6.71
C LEU A 79 8.74 -2.42 -7.01
N CYS A 80 9.98 -2.90 -6.84
CA CYS A 80 11.17 -2.14 -7.21
C CYS A 80 11.25 -1.89 -8.72
N GLU A 81 10.91 -2.87 -9.55
CA GLU A 81 10.87 -2.70 -11.01
C GLU A 81 9.81 -1.67 -11.42
N ALA A 82 8.60 -1.75 -10.88
CA ALA A 82 7.53 -0.76 -11.08
C ALA A 82 7.94 0.64 -10.62
N THR A 83 8.66 0.73 -9.50
CA THR A 83 9.21 2.01 -8.98
C THR A 83 10.26 2.61 -9.91
N ASN A 84 11.01 1.80 -10.66
CA ASN A 84 12.08 2.27 -11.55
C ASN A 84 11.69 2.33 -13.03
N GLU A 85 10.45 1.94 -13.37
CA GLU A 85 9.99 1.96 -14.75
C GLU A 85 9.93 3.38 -15.34
N GLY A 86 10.01 3.47 -16.66
CA GLY A 86 9.91 4.74 -17.40
C GLY A 86 8.51 5.38 -17.32
N PRO A 87 8.27 6.45 -18.10
CA PRO A 87 6.98 7.14 -18.10
C PRO A 87 5.84 6.19 -18.52
N HIS A 88 4.81 6.09 -17.67
CA HIS A 88 3.54 5.42 -17.99
C HIS A 88 2.56 6.39 -18.64
N SER A 89 1.70 5.90 -19.55
CA SER A 89 0.79 6.74 -20.34
C SER A 89 -0.32 7.41 -19.53
N ASP A 90 -0.73 6.79 -18.42
CA ASP A 90 -1.77 7.27 -17.50
C ASP A 90 -1.21 7.69 -16.13
N GLY A 91 0.06 7.36 -15.84
CA GLY A 91 0.74 7.68 -14.58
C GLY A 91 0.32 6.78 -13.41
N ILE A 92 -0.52 5.76 -13.61
CA ILE A 92 -1.02 4.88 -12.55
C ILE A 92 -0.52 3.47 -12.77
N VAL A 93 0.07 2.88 -11.73
CA VAL A 93 0.45 1.47 -11.69
C VAL A 93 -0.43 0.77 -10.67
N THR A 94 -1.30 -0.12 -11.14
CA THR A 94 -2.13 -0.96 -10.28
C THR A 94 -1.26 -2.01 -9.60
N ILE A 95 -1.12 -1.92 -8.29
CA ILE A 95 -0.35 -2.88 -7.50
C ILE A 95 -1.23 -4.07 -7.11
N ALA A 96 -2.41 -3.75 -6.56
CA ALA A 96 -3.43 -4.72 -6.24
C ALA A 96 -4.81 -4.07 -6.28
N ASP A 97 -5.72 -4.67 -7.03
CA ASP A 97 -7.12 -4.28 -7.12
C ASP A 97 -8.00 -5.53 -7.00
N ASP A 98 -8.58 -5.71 -5.82
CA ASP A 98 -9.37 -6.88 -5.48
C ASP A 98 -10.77 -6.87 -6.14
N VAL A 99 -11.26 -5.73 -6.65
CA VAL A 99 -12.53 -5.67 -7.43
C VAL A 99 -12.31 -6.25 -8.82
N THR A 100 -11.23 -5.83 -9.50
CA THR A 100 -10.96 -6.26 -10.87
C THR A 100 -10.14 -7.54 -10.94
N GLY A 101 -9.53 -7.96 -9.82
CA GLY A 101 -8.58 -9.07 -9.77
C GLY A 101 -7.26 -8.74 -10.50
N THR A 102 -6.94 -7.45 -10.63
CA THR A 102 -5.73 -6.98 -11.30
C THR A 102 -4.62 -6.82 -10.28
N TYR A 103 -3.48 -7.47 -10.54
CA TYR A 103 -2.32 -7.42 -9.67
C TYR A 103 -1.05 -7.17 -10.49
N LEU A 104 -0.08 -6.46 -9.91
CA LEU A 104 1.20 -6.18 -10.55
C LEU A 104 1.93 -7.45 -11.02
N THR A 105 1.78 -8.54 -10.27
CA THR A 105 2.36 -9.85 -10.58
C THR A 105 1.47 -10.97 -10.07
N GLY A 106 1.53 -12.15 -10.70
CA GLY A 106 0.77 -13.34 -10.29
C GLY A 106 1.20 -13.96 -8.95
N ASP A 107 2.21 -13.38 -8.30
CA ASP A 107 2.61 -13.72 -6.93
C ASP A 107 1.82 -12.94 -5.86
N ILE A 108 1.01 -11.95 -6.25
CA ILE A 108 0.07 -11.24 -5.37
C ILE A 108 -1.30 -11.91 -5.47
N THR A 109 -1.99 -12.06 -4.33
CA THR A 109 -3.31 -12.70 -4.27
C THR A 109 -4.40 -11.82 -3.68
N ALA A 110 -4.05 -10.74 -2.98
CA ALA A 110 -4.99 -9.75 -2.48
C ALA A 110 -4.27 -8.45 -2.07
N CYS A 111 -4.98 -7.33 -2.14
CA CYS A 111 -4.66 -6.13 -1.39
C CYS A 111 -5.09 -6.36 0.07
N GLY A 112 -4.13 -6.57 0.97
CA GLY A 112 -4.40 -7.02 2.34
C GLY A 112 -5.11 -5.95 3.18
N SER A 113 -4.35 -4.99 3.71
CA SER A 113 -4.91 -3.91 4.52
C SER A 113 -4.30 -2.58 4.11
N ILE A 114 -5.13 -1.54 4.05
CA ILE A 114 -4.68 -0.15 3.92
C ILE A 114 -4.83 0.47 5.30
N VAL A 115 -3.72 0.94 5.87
CA VAL A 115 -3.69 1.57 7.19
C VAL A 115 -3.41 3.05 7.01
N ASN A 116 -4.45 3.85 7.19
CA ASN A 116 -4.39 5.31 7.21
C ASN A 116 -4.54 5.87 8.64
N THR A 117 -4.04 5.13 9.62
CA THR A 117 -4.17 5.50 11.02
C THR A 117 -3.07 6.48 11.42
N SER A 118 -3.43 7.71 11.76
CA SER A 118 -2.71 8.43 12.81
C SER A 118 -3.17 7.82 14.14
N LEU A 119 -2.29 7.15 14.87
CA LEU A 119 -2.69 6.38 16.06
C LEU A 119 -3.24 7.36 17.12
N LEU A 120 -4.55 7.55 17.18
CA LEU A 120 -5.23 8.02 18.38
C LEU A 120 -5.20 6.85 19.35
N ALA A 121 -4.04 6.57 19.94
CA ALA A 121 -4.05 5.82 21.19
C ALA A 121 -4.87 6.68 22.15
N ASP A 122 -6.07 6.21 22.43
CA ASP A 122 -6.84 6.51 23.63
C ASP A 122 -5.87 6.79 24.79
N GLN A 123 -5.61 8.07 25.03
CA GLN A 123 -5.02 8.52 26.28
C GLN A 123 -6.16 8.50 27.28
N GLY A 124 -6.60 7.28 27.62
CA GLY A 124 -7.49 7.01 28.72
C GLY A 124 -6.88 7.62 29.97
N ALA A 125 -7.71 8.46 30.60
CA ALA A 125 -7.50 9.24 31.81
C ALA A 125 -6.73 8.55 32.95
#